data_AF-A0A132NX48-F1
#
_entry.id   AF-A0A132NX48-F1
#
_cell.length_a   1.000
_cell.length_b   1.000
_cell.length_c   1.000
_cell.angle_alpha   90.00
_cell.angle_beta   90.00
_cell.angle_gamma   90.00
#
_symmetry.space_group_name_H-M   'P 1'
#
loop_
_entity.id
_entity.type
_entity.pdbx_description
1 polymer ?
#
loop_
_entity_poly.entity_id
_entity_poly.type
_entity_poly.pdbx_seq_one_letter_code
_entity_poly.pdbx_strand_id
1 'polypeptide(L)'
;MLLFSLVALAWATECLEDEELVDGKCIKKTCIGFNGLECTGYGKCTNGICLCNEGFVLEGTAKCIPITCIVDGQMCPNGVCRKVHGVWGCTCNLYYTPSGGRCIPNECVTGMFESGEAEICHTQGTCDIENKRCVCSYLYTGFHCNECSTNAEVLDGDKCVPYVCVHEDSSGNRSICGGHGKCIKFVASSAPDDFVYLCDCDVGYTNIFGDGCVSDHCIDPKYPTKECSNHGDCKDNSCVCMDNYSGRYCEIKQEN
;
A
#
# COMPACT_ATOMS: atom_id res chain seq x y z
N MET A 1 10.25 -3.23 -89.34
CA MET A 1 9.81 -2.29 -88.28
C MET A 1 8.93 -3.09 -87.32
N LEU A 2 9.54 -3.77 -86.35
CA LEU A 2 9.74 -3.30 -84.96
C LEU A 2 8.42 -2.99 -84.24
N LEU A 3 7.87 -4.02 -83.58
CA LEU A 3 6.94 -3.88 -82.46
C LEU A 3 7.48 -4.78 -81.35
N PHE A 4 8.32 -4.19 -80.50
CA PHE A 4 8.75 -4.79 -79.24
C PHE A 4 7.53 -4.81 -78.30
N SER A 5 6.98 -5.99 -78.06
CA SER A 5 6.04 -6.20 -76.96
C SER A 5 6.80 -6.04 -75.64
N LEU A 6 6.54 -4.93 -74.94
CA LEU A 6 6.92 -4.72 -73.56
C LEU A 6 6.18 -5.74 -72.69
N VAL A 7 6.85 -6.84 -72.34
CA VAL A 7 6.44 -7.70 -71.23
C VAL A 7 6.85 -6.98 -69.96
N ALA A 8 5.89 -6.34 -69.30
CA ALA A 8 6.04 -5.90 -67.93
C ALA A 8 6.12 -7.16 -67.05
N LEU A 9 7.33 -7.60 -66.73
CA LEU A 9 7.56 -8.54 -65.65
C LEU A 9 7.10 -7.83 -64.37
N ALA A 10 5.93 -8.21 -63.86
CA ALA A 10 5.57 -7.95 -62.47
C ALA A 10 6.34 -8.99 -61.64
N TRP A 11 7.39 -8.55 -60.97
CA TRP A 11 8.16 -9.40 -60.06
C TRP A 11 7.28 -9.50 -58.82
N ALA A 12 6.54 -10.60 -58.69
CA ALA A 12 5.90 -10.92 -57.42
C ALA A 12 7.03 -11.16 -56.41
N THR A 13 7.13 -10.31 -55.39
CA THR A 13 8.10 -10.47 -54.31
C THR A 13 7.69 -11.72 -53.52
N GLU A 14 8.33 -12.84 -53.82
CA GLU A 14 8.08 -14.11 -53.13
C GLU A 14 8.96 -14.15 -51.87
N CYS A 15 8.33 -14.21 -50.70
CA CYS A 15 9.02 -14.29 -49.41
C CYS A 15 9.50 -15.72 -49.14
N LEU A 16 10.48 -15.86 -48.25
CA LEU A 16 10.92 -17.18 -47.79
C LEU A 16 9.78 -17.91 -47.05
N GLU A 17 9.90 -19.24 -46.91
CA GLU A 17 8.85 -20.08 -46.29
C GLU A 17 8.53 -19.66 -44.84
N ASP A 18 9.51 -19.15 -44.10
CA ASP A 18 9.37 -18.66 -42.72
C ASP A 18 9.04 -17.16 -42.64
N GLU A 19 8.77 -16.50 -43.77
CA GLU A 19 8.45 -15.10 -43.88
C GLU A 19 7.04 -14.87 -44.44
N GLU A 20 6.50 -13.69 -44.20
CA GLU A 20 5.23 -13.23 -44.74
C GLU A 20 5.35 -11.77 -45.18
N LEU A 21 4.63 -11.42 -46.24
CA LEU A 21 4.67 -10.08 -46.81
C LEU A 21 3.82 -9.13 -45.96
N VAL A 22 4.48 -8.26 -45.19
CA VAL A 22 3.84 -7.22 -44.36
C VAL A 22 4.33 -5.85 -44.86
N ASP A 23 3.40 -4.99 -45.26
CA ASP A 23 3.67 -3.64 -45.78
C ASP A 23 4.77 -3.58 -46.87
N GLY A 24 4.73 -4.55 -47.80
CA GLY A 24 5.65 -4.64 -48.93
C GLY A 24 7.04 -5.19 -48.58
N LYS A 25 7.25 -5.71 -47.36
CA LYS A 25 8.50 -6.34 -46.93
C LYS A 25 8.26 -7.77 -46.46
N CYS A 26 9.20 -8.65 -46.74
CA CYS A 26 9.20 -10.00 -46.18
C CYS A 26 9.71 -9.95 -44.74
N ILE A 27 8.84 -10.29 -43.79
CA ILE A 27 9.11 -10.27 -42.35
C ILE A 27 9.00 -11.69 -41.83
N LYS A 28 9.94 -12.13 -40.98
CA LYS A 28 9.85 -13.46 -40.34
C LYS A 28 8.53 -13.58 -39.58
N LYS A 29 7.84 -14.70 -39.76
CA LYS A 29 6.55 -15.00 -39.10
C LYS A 29 6.64 -14.89 -37.57
N THR A 30 7.81 -15.15 -36.99
CA THR A 30 8.09 -15.00 -35.54
C THR A 30 8.07 -13.56 -35.02
N CYS A 31 8.05 -12.57 -35.91
CA CYS A 31 7.99 -11.14 -35.59
C CYS A 31 6.62 -10.51 -35.89
N ILE A 32 5.66 -11.28 -36.42
CA ILE A 32 4.34 -10.75 -36.80
C ILE A 32 3.42 -10.83 -35.60
N GLY A 33 2.96 -9.68 -35.14
CA GLY A 33 2.03 -9.58 -34.02
C GLY A 33 0.64 -10.12 -34.36
N PHE A 34 -0.20 -10.32 -33.34
CA PHE A 34 -1.60 -10.76 -33.51
C PHE A 34 -2.45 -9.79 -34.36
N ASN A 35 -1.98 -8.55 -34.53
CA ASN A 35 -2.60 -7.52 -35.37
C ASN A 35 -2.08 -7.55 -36.82
N GLY A 36 -1.26 -8.53 -37.20
CA GLY A 36 -0.70 -8.67 -38.55
C GLY A 36 0.43 -7.68 -38.86
N LEU A 37 0.91 -6.91 -37.88
CA LEU A 37 1.97 -5.93 -38.06
C LEU A 37 3.32 -6.47 -37.56
N GLU A 38 4.40 -6.07 -38.22
CA GLU A 38 5.77 -6.29 -37.73
C GLU A 38 5.90 -5.70 -36.32
N CYS A 39 6.27 -6.53 -35.35
CA CYS A 39 6.52 -6.13 -33.97
C CYS A 39 5.38 -5.31 -33.36
N THR A 40 4.14 -5.75 -33.64
CA THR A 40 2.87 -5.07 -33.28
C THR A 40 2.75 -3.61 -33.75
N GLY A 41 3.65 -3.16 -34.64
CA GLY A 41 3.77 -1.78 -35.11
C GLY A 41 4.71 -0.90 -34.27
N TYR A 42 5.36 -1.46 -33.24
CA TYR A 42 6.15 -0.72 -32.25
C TYR A 42 7.59 -1.22 -32.12
N GLY A 43 8.13 -1.79 -33.19
CA GLY A 43 9.51 -2.25 -33.24
C GLY A 43 9.95 -2.62 -34.65
N LYS A 44 11.13 -3.23 -34.74
CA LYS A 44 11.68 -3.79 -35.99
C LYS A 44 12.13 -5.22 -35.77
N CYS A 45 11.86 -6.10 -36.72
CA CYS A 45 12.29 -7.48 -36.69
C CYS A 45 13.78 -7.57 -37.01
N THR A 46 14.56 -8.13 -36.08
CA THR A 46 15.99 -8.38 -36.24
C THR A 46 16.26 -9.84 -35.93
N ASN A 47 16.68 -10.61 -36.93
CA ASN A 47 16.97 -12.05 -36.80
C ASN A 47 15.83 -12.87 -36.17
N GLY A 48 14.58 -12.54 -36.48
CA GLY A 48 13.40 -13.27 -35.99
C GLY A 48 12.94 -12.89 -34.58
N ILE A 49 13.54 -11.83 -34.00
CA ILE A 49 13.16 -11.25 -32.71
C ILE A 49 12.88 -9.76 -32.90
N CYS A 50 11.83 -9.25 -32.27
CA CYS A 50 11.49 -7.85 -32.30
C CYS A 50 12.40 -6.99 -31.40
N LEU A 51 12.99 -5.96 -31.99
CA LEU A 51 13.62 -4.86 -31.28
C LEU A 51 12.58 -3.74 -31.08
N CYS A 52 12.12 -3.54 -29.86
CA CYS A 52 11.06 -2.58 -29.56
C CYS A 52 11.56 -1.13 -29.53
N ASN A 53 10.68 -0.22 -29.93
CA ASN A 53 10.90 1.22 -29.83
C ASN A 53 10.97 1.65 -28.35
N GLU A 54 11.49 2.84 -28.10
CA GLU A 54 11.50 3.44 -26.77
C GLU A 54 10.08 3.50 -26.17
N GLY A 55 9.95 3.15 -24.89
CA GLY A 55 8.67 3.06 -24.20
C GLY A 55 7.92 1.74 -24.38
N PHE A 56 8.51 0.76 -25.09
CA PHE A 56 7.93 -0.57 -25.31
C PHE A 56 8.88 -1.67 -24.85
N VAL A 57 8.32 -2.76 -24.35
CA VAL A 57 9.03 -3.96 -23.93
C VAL A 57 8.62 -5.16 -24.79
N LEU A 58 9.57 -6.05 -25.04
CA LEU A 58 9.34 -7.28 -25.79
C LEU A 58 8.66 -8.33 -24.92
N GLU A 59 7.55 -8.89 -25.40
CA GLU A 59 6.94 -10.12 -24.89
C GLU A 59 7.06 -11.23 -25.95
N GLY A 60 7.70 -12.35 -25.56
CA GLY A 60 8.06 -13.42 -26.48
C GLY A 60 9.04 -12.94 -27.55
N THR A 61 8.73 -13.17 -28.83
CA THR A 61 9.59 -12.75 -29.95
C THR A 61 8.97 -11.69 -30.84
N ALA A 62 7.64 -11.45 -30.73
CA ALA A 62 6.87 -10.70 -31.73
C ALA A 62 6.16 -9.45 -31.19
N LYS A 63 6.01 -9.31 -29.87
CA LYS A 63 5.10 -8.32 -29.29
C LYS A 63 5.87 -7.21 -28.61
N CYS A 64 5.74 -6.00 -29.12
CA CYS A 64 6.20 -4.80 -28.43
C CYS A 64 5.00 -4.19 -27.69
N ILE A 65 5.06 -4.22 -26.36
CA ILE A 65 3.98 -3.79 -25.47
C ILE A 65 4.40 -2.48 -24.80
N PRO A 66 3.52 -1.46 -24.73
CA PRO A 66 3.82 -0.25 -23.97
C PRO A 66 4.16 -0.59 -22.51
N ILE A 67 5.25 -0.03 -22.00
CA ILE A 67 5.67 -0.26 -20.60
C ILE A 67 4.57 0.19 -19.61
N THR A 68 3.81 1.22 -19.96
CA THR A 68 2.67 1.73 -19.16
C THR A 68 1.49 0.76 -19.05
N CYS A 69 1.47 -0.32 -19.84
CA CYS A 69 0.47 -1.37 -19.75
C CYS A 69 0.95 -2.58 -18.92
N ILE A 70 2.18 -2.57 -18.43
CA ILE A 70 2.73 -3.64 -17.61
C ILE A 70 2.60 -3.25 -16.14
N VAL A 71 1.83 -4.03 -15.40
CA VAL A 71 1.56 -3.85 -13.96
C VAL A 71 1.98 -5.13 -13.26
N ASP A 72 2.89 -5.04 -12.29
CA ASP A 72 3.48 -6.18 -11.57
C ASP A 72 4.00 -7.31 -12.50
N GLY A 73 4.57 -6.93 -13.64
CA GLY A 73 5.13 -7.86 -14.62
C GLY A 73 4.10 -8.52 -15.54
N GLN A 74 2.83 -8.17 -15.44
CA GLN A 74 1.75 -8.68 -16.29
C GLN A 74 1.09 -7.58 -17.11
N MET A 75 0.62 -7.90 -18.32
CA MET A 75 -0.11 -6.94 -19.15
C MET A 75 -1.51 -6.71 -18.59
N CYS A 76 -1.78 -5.50 -18.10
CA CYS A 76 -3.07 -5.04 -17.57
C CYS A 76 -3.92 -6.12 -16.87
N PRO A 77 -3.49 -6.64 -15.71
CA PRO A 77 -4.28 -7.60 -14.95
C PRO A 77 -5.70 -7.06 -14.71
N ASN A 78 -6.71 -7.87 -15.02
CA ASN A 78 -8.13 -7.49 -14.93
C ASN A 78 -8.54 -6.29 -15.80
N GLY A 79 -7.81 -6.05 -16.89
CA GLY A 79 -8.11 -5.02 -17.86
C GLY A 79 -7.58 -5.37 -19.24
N VAL A 80 -7.55 -4.35 -20.08
CA VAL A 80 -7.04 -4.43 -21.46
C VAL A 80 -6.16 -3.21 -21.70
N CYS A 81 -4.96 -3.43 -22.24
CA CYS A 81 -4.08 -2.35 -22.69
C CYS A 81 -4.72 -1.63 -23.88
N ARG A 82 -5.05 -0.34 -23.71
CA ARG A 82 -5.68 0.48 -24.74
C ARG A 82 -5.01 1.85 -24.81
N LYS A 83 -5.08 2.45 -26.00
CA LYS A 83 -4.64 3.82 -26.22
C LYS A 83 -5.84 4.75 -26.08
N VAL A 84 -5.87 5.55 -25.02
CA VAL A 84 -6.93 6.53 -24.74
C VAL A 84 -6.31 7.92 -24.82
N HIS A 85 -6.88 8.80 -25.63
CA HIS A 85 -6.38 10.17 -25.87
C HIS A 85 -4.88 10.22 -26.21
N GLY A 86 -4.40 9.25 -26.98
CA GLY A 86 -3.00 9.17 -27.40
C GLY A 86 -2.05 8.52 -26.39
N VAL A 87 -2.52 8.21 -25.18
CA VAL A 87 -1.72 7.61 -24.11
C VAL A 87 -2.10 6.14 -23.92
N TRP A 88 -1.08 5.28 -23.81
CA TRP A 88 -1.28 3.87 -23.50
C TRP A 88 -1.52 3.67 -22.01
N GLY A 89 -2.56 2.92 -21.66
CA GLY A 89 -2.83 2.54 -20.29
C GLY A 89 -3.83 1.38 -20.19
N CYS A 90 -4.01 0.89 -18.97
CA CYS A 90 -4.97 -0.17 -18.70
C CYS A 90 -6.39 0.40 -18.60
N THR A 91 -7.28 -0.10 -19.45
CA THR A 91 -8.72 0.08 -19.29
C THR A 91 -9.28 -1.13 -18.54
N CYS A 92 -9.89 -0.92 -17.40
CA CYS A 92 -10.35 -2.01 -16.55
C CYS A 92 -11.58 -2.73 -17.10
N ASN A 93 -11.66 -4.02 -16.81
CA ASN A 93 -12.83 -4.84 -17.11
C ASN A 93 -14.03 -4.44 -16.24
N LEU A 94 -15.22 -4.93 -16.60
CA LEU A 94 -16.41 -4.82 -15.75
C LEU A 94 -16.12 -5.34 -14.34
N TYR A 95 -16.66 -4.65 -13.33
CA TYR A 95 -16.47 -4.92 -11.89
C TYR A 95 -15.08 -4.54 -11.33
N TYR A 96 -14.29 -3.79 -12.09
CA TYR A 96 -13.03 -3.24 -11.62
C TYR A 96 -13.00 -1.72 -11.80
N THR A 97 -12.41 -1.03 -10.83
CA THR A 97 -12.21 0.43 -10.82
C THR A 97 -10.73 0.74 -11.05
N PRO A 98 -10.39 1.69 -11.94
CA PRO A 98 -9.01 2.11 -12.16
C PRO A 98 -8.47 2.89 -10.96
N SER A 99 -7.31 2.49 -10.46
CA SER A 99 -6.58 3.24 -9.43
C SER A 99 -5.07 2.96 -9.52
N GLY A 100 -4.24 4.01 -9.56
CA GLY A 100 -2.79 3.88 -9.63
C GLY A 100 -2.26 3.05 -10.82
N GLY A 101 -2.94 3.08 -11.96
CA GLY A 101 -2.61 2.25 -13.14
C GLY A 101 -3.00 0.77 -13.01
N ARG A 102 -3.60 0.38 -11.88
CA ARG A 102 -4.12 -0.97 -11.61
C ARG A 102 -5.63 -1.01 -11.79
N CYS A 103 -6.16 -2.21 -11.96
CA CYS A 103 -7.58 -2.48 -11.94
C CYS A 103 -7.94 -3.16 -10.63
N ILE A 104 -8.64 -2.42 -9.75
CA ILE A 104 -8.99 -2.85 -8.40
C ILE A 104 -10.41 -3.42 -8.41
N PRO A 105 -10.66 -4.62 -7.86
CA PRO A 105 -12.01 -5.15 -7.70
C PRO A 105 -12.92 -4.17 -6.97
N ASN A 106 -14.14 -3.98 -7.47
CA ASN A 106 -15.10 -3.06 -6.86
C ASN A 106 -15.43 -3.43 -5.40
N GLU A 107 -15.31 -4.71 -5.04
CA GLU A 107 -15.49 -5.21 -3.67
C GLU A 107 -14.47 -4.63 -2.68
N CYS A 108 -13.32 -4.15 -3.14
CA CYS A 108 -12.34 -3.48 -2.31
C CYS A 108 -12.48 -1.95 -2.31
N VAL A 109 -13.29 -1.38 -3.19
CA VAL A 109 -13.44 0.07 -3.37
C VAL A 109 -14.50 0.57 -2.42
N THR A 110 -14.11 1.41 -1.47
CA THR A 110 -14.99 1.93 -0.40
C THR A 110 -15.49 3.33 -0.69
N GLY A 111 -14.85 4.02 -1.63
CA GLY A 111 -15.16 5.40 -1.99
C GLY A 111 -14.29 5.87 -3.15
N MET A 112 -14.39 7.17 -3.44
CA MET A 112 -13.55 7.86 -4.42
C MET A 112 -13.09 9.17 -3.81
N PHE A 113 -11.79 9.47 -3.92
CA PHE A 113 -11.26 10.78 -3.54
C PHE A 113 -11.62 11.84 -4.58
N GLU A 114 -11.54 13.11 -4.19
CA GLU A 114 -11.75 14.24 -5.10
C GLU A 114 -10.76 14.26 -6.28
N SER A 115 -9.58 13.63 -6.11
CA SER A 115 -8.60 13.42 -7.17
C SER A 115 -9.08 12.46 -8.27
N GLY A 116 -10.16 11.71 -8.04
CA GLY A 116 -10.64 10.64 -8.90
C GLY A 116 -9.95 9.29 -8.63
N GLU A 117 -9.06 9.21 -7.64
CA GLU A 117 -8.49 7.94 -7.20
C GLU A 117 -9.50 7.16 -6.36
N ALA A 118 -9.51 5.83 -6.51
CA ALA A 118 -10.35 4.97 -5.70
C ALA A 118 -9.83 4.92 -4.26
N GLU A 119 -10.73 5.10 -3.31
CA GLU A 119 -10.45 4.77 -1.92
C GLU A 119 -10.55 3.25 -1.76
N ILE A 120 -9.46 2.64 -1.33
CA ILE A 120 -9.32 1.19 -1.24
C ILE A 120 -9.33 0.81 0.24
N CYS A 121 -10.28 -0.04 0.65
CA CYS A 121 -10.37 -0.60 2.00
C CYS A 121 -10.30 0.48 3.11
N HIS A 122 -11.04 1.60 2.93
CA HIS A 122 -11.03 2.79 3.81
C HIS A 122 -9.65 3.36 4.11
N THR A 123 -8.65 3.11 3.25
CA THR A 123 -7.22 3.43 3.48
C THR A 123 -6.58 2.70 4.66
N GLN A 124 -7.28 1.75 5.28
CA GLN A 124 -6.82 1.02 6.45
C GLN A 124 -6.34 -0.39 6.12
N GLY A 125 -6.14 -0.70 4.85
CA GLY A 125 -5.70 -2.01 4.40
C GLY A 125 -5.31 -2.01 2.94
N THR A 126 -5.05 -3.19 2.42
CA THR A 126 -4.73 -3.45 1.01
C THR A 126 -5.77 -4.37 0.39
N CYS A 127 -6.03 -4.24 -0.90
CA CYS A 127 -6.89 -5.19 -1.61
C CYS A 127 -6.09 -6.43 -2.04
N ASP A 128 -6.52 -7.60 -1.60
CA ASP A 128 -6.16 -8.86 -2.23
C ASP A 128 -6.99 -8.99 -3.52
N ILE A 129 -6.35 -8.74 -4.66
CA ILE A 129 -7.00 -8.69 -5.97
C ILE A 129 -7.50 -10.08 -6.39
N GLU A 130 -6.80 -11.16 -6.01
CA GLU A 130 -7.14 -12.52 -6.40
C GLU A 130 -8.39 -12.99 -5.67
N ASN A 131 -8.44 -12.75 -4.35
CA ASN A 131 -9.56 -13.11 -3.51
C ASN A 131 -10.65 -12.03 -3.41
N LYS A 132 -10.44 -10.88 -4.05
CA LYS A 132 -11.36 -9.73 -4.09
C LYS A 132 -11.83 -9.28 -2.70
N ARG A 133 -10.89 -9.20 -1.77
CA ARG A 133 -11.19 -8.84 -0.38
C ARG A 133 -10.14 -7.91 0.19
N CYS A 134 -10.55 -7.10 1.16
CA CYS A 134 -9.61 -6.31 1.93
C CYS A 134 -8.81 -7.18 2.91
N VAL A 135 -7.52 -6.91 2.97
CA VAL A 135 -6.59 -7.37 4.00
C VAL A 135 -6.28 -6.17 4.86
N CYS A 136 -6.81 -6.18 6.08
CA CYS A 136 -6.75 -5.04 6.98
C CYS A 136 -5.40 -4.91 7.66
N SER A 137 -4.99 -3.66 7.88
CA SER A 137 -3.87 -3.33 8.75
C SER A 137 -4.17 -3.80 10.18
N TYR A 138 -3.11 -4.03 10.96
CA TYR A 138 -3.19 -4.65 12.29
C TYR A 138 -4.24 -4.06 13.27
N LEU A 139 -4.51 -2.76 13.18
CA LEU A 139 -5.46 -2.05 14.06
C LEU A 139 -6.91 -2.09 13.58
N TYR A 140 -7.15 -2.67 12.40
CA TYR A 140 -8.44 -2.63 11.73
C TYR A 140 -8.94 -4.02 11.36
N THR A 141 -10.25 -4.14 11.23
CA THR A 141 -10.96 -5.38 10.89
C THR A 141 -12.24 -5.06 10.11
N GLY A 142 -13.01 -6.10 9.81
CA GLY A 142 -14.22 -6.02 9.01
C GLY A 142 -13.96 -6.23 7.52
N PHE A 143 -15.04 -6.30 6.74
CA PHE A 143 -14.95 -6.61 5.31
C PHE A 143 -14.22 -5.51 4.51
N HIS A 144 -14.33 -4.26 4.96
CA HIS A 144 -13.73 -3.08 4.32
C HIS A 144 -12.72 -2.34 5.22
N CYS A 145 -12.25 -2.97 6.30
CA CYS A 145 -11.27 -2.39 7.24
C CYS A 145 -11.72 -1.10 7.95
N ASN A 146 -13.02 -0.97 8.20
CA ASN A 146 -13.64 0.21 8.80
C ASN A 146 -13.96 0.06 10.29
N GLU A 147 -13.56 -1.04 10.91
CA GLU A 147 -13.80 -1.33 12.33
C GLU A 147 -12.47 -1.51 13.04
N CYS A 148 -12.40 -1.14 14.32
CA CYS A 148 -11.19 -1.39 15.11
C CYS A 148 -11.05 -2.89 15.40
N SER A 149 -9.83 -3.41 15.24
CA SER A 149 -9.53 -4.79 15.61
C SER A 149 -9.47 -4.95 17.13
N THR A 150 -9.34 -6.19 17.60
CA THR A 150 -9.13 -6.49 19.03
C THR A 150 -7.80 -5.93 19.59
N ASN A 151 -6.91 -5.44 18.72
CA ASN A 151 -5.64 -4.82 19.11
C ASN A 151 -5.73 -3.29 19.20
N ALA A 152 -6.92 -2.73 19.04
CA ALA A 152 -7.15 -1.30 19.04
C ALA A 152 -8.37 -0.92 19.89
N GLU A 153 -8.36 0.32 20.35
CA GLU A 153 -9.40 1.00 21.08
C GLU A 153 -9.92 2.17 20.23
N VAL A 154 -11.22 2.42 20.28
CA VAL A 154 -11.81 3.58 19.62
C VAL A 154 -11.54 4.82 20.47
N LEU A 155 -10.86 5.81 19.89
CA LEU A 155 -10.66 7.12 20.47
C LEU A 155 -11.31 8.17 19.55
N ASP A 156 -11.84 9.25 20.12
CA ASP A 156 -12.45 10.37 19.37
C ASP A 156 -13.53 9.96 18.35
N GLY A 157 -14.26 8.87 18.62
CA GLY A 157 -15.43 8.42 17.86
C GLY A 157 -15.15 7.37 16.78
N ASP A 158 -14.05 7.48 16.03
CA ASP A 158 -13.76 6.58 14.90
C ASP A 158 -12.28 6.20 14.74
N LYS A 159 -11.38 6.78 15.54
CA LYS A 159 -9.94 6.55 15.42
C LYS A 159 -9.53 5.29 16.17
N CYS A 160 -9.04 4.30 15.44
CA CYS A 160 -8.46 3.10 16.04
C CYS A 160 -7.02 3.36 16.51
N VAL A 161 -6.83 3.35 17.83
CA VAL A 161 -5.52 3.53 18.47
C VAL A 161 -5.10 2.22 19.13
N PRO A 162 -3.83 1.79 19.06
CA PRO A 162 -3.39 0.58 19.77
C PRO A 162 -3.76 0.64 21.25
N TYR A 163 -4.40 -0.42 21.78
CA TYR A 163 -4.94 -0.38 23.16
C TYR A 163 -3.86 -0.06 24.20
N VAL A 164 -2.63 -0.55 23.99
CA VAL A 164 -1.46 -0.30 24.85
C VAL A 164 -1.06 1.17 24.95
N CYS A 165 -1.53 2.02 24.04
CA CYS A 165 -1.25 3.44 24.01
C CYS A 165 -2.41 4.30 24.50
N VAL A 166 -3.57 3.72 24.80
CA VAL A 166 -4.73 4.47 25.30
C VAL A 166 -4.70 4.44 26.81
N HIS A 167 -4.56 5.63 27.41
CA HIS A 167 -4.58 5.83 28.85
C HIS A 167 -5.91 6.48 29.24
N GLU A 168 -6.51 6.02 30.32
CA GLU A 168 -7.72 6.58 30.91
C GLU A 168 -7.39 7.13 32.30
N ASP A 169 -7.63 8.42 32.51
CA ASP A 169 -7.39 9.04 33.82
C ASP A 169 -8.48 8.68 34.83
N SER A 170 -8.31 9.07 36.10
CA SER A 170 -9.29 8.79 37.15
C SER A 170 -10.64 9.50 36.97
N SER A 171 -10.76 10.40 35.99
CA SER A 171 -12.01 11.06 35.60
C SER A 171 -12.69 10.40 34.40
N GLY A 172 -12.11 9.32 33.86
CA GLY A 172 -12.59 8.62 32.67
C GLY A 172 -12.20 9.29 31.34
N ASN A 173 -11.33 10.31 31.37
CA ASN A 173 -10.85 10.91 30.13
C ASN A 173 -9.79 10.02 29.50
N ARG A 174 -10.02 9.68 28.23
CA ARG A 174 -9.12 8.83 27.44
C ARG A 174 -8.22 9.68 26.59
N SER A 175 -6.93 9.32 26.53
CA SER A 175 -5.93 10.03 25.74
C SER A 175 -4.86 9.09 25.22
N ILE A 176 -4.19 9.50 24.14
CA ILE A 176 -3.02 8.77 23.64
C ILE A 176 -1.84 9.10 24.54
N CYS A 177 -1.24 8.07 25.14
CA CYS A 177 -0.02 8.18 25.94
C CYS A 177 -0.13 9.23 27.06
N GLY A 178 -1.28 9.29 27.74
CA GLY A 178 -1.54 10.27 28.81
C GLY A 178 -1.58 11.73 28.34
N GLY A 179 -1.63 11.98 27.02
CA GLY A 179 -1.55 13.33 26.45
C GLY A 179 -0.13 13.90 26.35
N HIS A 180 0.89 13.12 26.72
CA HIS A 180 2.28 13.56 26.83
C HIS A 180 3.24 12.71 26.00
N GLY A 181 2.79 12.30 24.83
CA GLY A 181 3.61 11.52 23.90
C GLY A 181 2.86 11.10 22.65
N LYS A 182 3.53 10.27 21.85
CA LYS A 182 3.01 9.69 20.62
C LYS A 182 3.06 8.18 20.69
N CYS A 183 2.00 7.53 20.22
CA CYS A 183 2.02 6.09 20.04
C CYS A 183 2.83 5.75 18.79
N ILE A 184 3.94 5.03 18.96
CA ILE A 184 4.83 4.64 17.87
C ILE A 184 4.86 3.11 17.70
N LYS A 185 5.03 2.66 16.46
CA LYS A 185 5.28 1.27 16.13
C LYS A 185 6.78 0.98 16.27
N PHE A 186 7.16 0.16 17.23
CA PHE A 186 8.53 -0.31 17.42
C PHE A 186 8.69 -1.71 16.81
N VAL A 187 9.52 -1.80 15.77
CA VAL A 187 9.83 -3.07 15.09
C VAL A 187 10.92 -3.79 15.88
N ALA A 188 10.57 -4.92 16.50
CA ALA A 188 11.46 -5.63 17.41
C ALA A 188 12.48 -6.50 16.67
N SER A 189 12.13 -6.98 15.47
CA SER A 189 13.04 -7.72 14.60
C SER A 189 12.73 -7.52 13.12
N SER A 190 13.53 -8.15 12.24
CA SER A 190 13.28 -8.13 10.79
C SER A 190 12.05 -8.95 10.36
N ALA A 191 11.39 -9.66 11.27
CA ALA A 191 10.15 -10.36 10.96
C ALA A 191 8.98 -9.36 10.81
N PRO A 192 8.17 -9.45 9.73
CA PRO A 192 7.18 -8.43 9.39
C PRO A 192 6.08 -8.22 10.44
N ASP A 193 5.79 -9.25 11.24
CA ASP A 193 4.76 -9.24 12.28
C ASP A 193 5.33 -9.10 13.70
N ASP A 194 6.65 -8.94 13.83
CA ASP A 194 7.33 -8.81 15.13
C ASP A 194 7.54 -7.34 15.49
N PHE A 195 6.45 -6.73 15.95
CA PHE A 195 6.45 -5.34 16.40
C PHE A 195 5.56 -5.17 17.62
N VAL A 196 5.83 -4.11 18.37
CA VAL A 196 5.03 -3.66 19.50
C VAL A 196 4.69 -2.19 19.33
N TYR A 197 3.59 -1.76 19.93
CA TYR A 197 3.31 -0.33 20.08
C TYR A 197 3.77 0.13 21.45
N LEU A 198 4.39 1.31 21.50
CA LEU A 198 4.81 1.95 22.74
C LEU A 198 4.65 3.45 22.64
N CYS A 199 4.54 4.11 23.80
CA CYS A 199 4.52 5.55 23.88
C CYS A 199 5.93 6.13 23.83
N ASP A 200 6.17 6.96 22.82
CA ASP A 200 7.32 7.86 22.74
C ASP A 200 6.95 9.15 23.48
N CYS A 201 7.52 9.34 24.66
CA CYS A 201 7.11 10.39 25.59
C CYS A 201 7.80 11.72 25.32
N ASP A 202 7.08 12.80 25.58
CA ASP A 202 7.64 14.15 25.53
C ASP A 202 8.72 14.33 26.61
N VAL A 203 9.58 15.33 26.43
CA VAL A 203 10.66 15.62 27.39
C VAL A 203 10.09 15.91 28.78
N GLY A 204 10.62 15.25 29.81
CA GLY A 204 10.14 15.35 31.20
C GLY A 204 9.08 14.32 31.57
N TYR A 205 8.77 13.39 30.66
CA TYR A 205 7.86 12.27 30.88
C TYR A 205 8.54 10.95 30.55
N THR A 206 8.20 9.92 31.31
CA THR A 206 8.73 8.58 31.17
C THR A 206 7.60 7.61 30.81
N ASN A 207 7.88 6.72 29.87
CA ASN A 207 6.96 5.62 29.53
C ASN A 207 6.93 4.62 30.69
N ILE A 208 5.78 4.50 31.33
CA ILE A 208 5.48 3.42 32.27
C ILE A 208 4.50 2.47 31.57
N PHE A 209 4.91 1.21 31.45
CA PHE A 209 4.10 0.20 30.78
C PHE A 209 2.76 0.01 31.49
N GLY A 210 1.66 0.33 30.80
CA GLY A 210 0.30 0.31 31.36
C GLY A 210 -0.22 1.68 31.81
N ASP A 211 0.66 2.61 32.20
CA ASP A 211 0.30 3.95 32.69
C ASP A 211 0.57 5.06 31.64
N GLY A 212 1.20 4.72 30.51
CA GLY A 212 1.49 5.67 29.44
C GLY A 212 2.68 6.58 29.77
N CYS A 213 2.63 7.84 29.35
CA CYS A 213 3.68 8.81 29.64
C CYS A 213 3.39 9.55 30.94
N VAL A 214 4.15 9.25 31.97
CA VAL A 214 3.98 9.80 33.32
C VAL A 214 5.07 10.84 33.59
N SER A 215 4.70 11.95 34.23
CA SER A 215 5.66 13.00 34.58
C SER A 215 6.79 12.46 35.45
N ASP A 216 8.04 12.79 35.13
CA ASP A 216 9.22 12.37 35.89
C ASP A 216 9.17 12.82 37.37
N HIS A 217 8.37 13.86 37.67
CA HIS A 217 8.16 14.35 39.03
C HIS A 217 7.28 13.44 39.90
N CYS A 218 6.55 12.51 39.29
CA CYS A 218 5.63 11.59 39.95
C CYS A 218 6.17 10.16 40.00
N ILE A 219 7.41 9.95 39.57
CA ILE A 219 8.05 8.65 39.52
C ILE A 219 9.15 8.60 40.58
N ASP A 220 9.10 7.59 41.45
CA ASP A 220 10.17 7.37 42.43
C ASP A 220 11.46 6.96 41.68
N PRO A 221 12.55 7.74 41.77
CA PRO A 221 13.82 7.39 41.12
C PRO A 221 14.39 6.04 41.57
N LYS A 222 13.99 5.55 42.76
CA LYS A 222 14.38 4.25 43.28
C LYS A 222 13.58 3.09 42.66
N TYR A 223 12.34 3.36 42.23
CA TYR A 223 11.42 2.37 41.66
C TYR A 223 10.67 2.96 40.46
N PRO A 224 11.35 3.18 39.32
CA PRO A 224 10.86 4.05 38.23
C PRO A 224 9.83 3.38 37.31
N THR A 225 9.12 2.37 37.81
CA THR A 225 8.19 1.54 37.03
C THR A 225 6.73 1.77 37.42
N LYS A 226 6.46 2.75 38.30
CA LYS A 226 5.14 3.01 38.85
C LYS A 226 4.92 4.50 39.03
N GLU A 227 3.78 4.99 38.56
CA GLU A 227 3.28 6.31 38.91
C GLU A 227 2.94 6.35 40.40
N CYS A 228 3.47 7.32 41.14
CA CYS A 228 3.14 7.57 42.55
C CYS A 228 3.14 6.29 43.41
N SER A 229 4.14 5.42 43.20
CA SER A 229 4.29 4.10 43.83
C SER A 229 3.05 3.19 43.73
N ASN A 230 2.13 3.46 42.80
CA ASN A 230 0.82 2.83 42.65
C ASN A 230 -0.12 3.06 43.85
N HIS A 231 0.07 4.18 44.56
CA HIS A 231 -0.65 4.55 45.78
C HIS A 231 -1.17 6.00 45.74
N GLY A 232 -1.36 6.53 44.54
CA GLY A 232 -1.87 7.87 44.30
C GLY A 232 -1.96 8.16 42.81
N ASP A 233 -2.46 9.35 42.49
CA ASP A 233 -2.54 9.88 41.12
C ASP A 233 -1.54 11.03 40.96
N CYS A 234 -0.86 11.13 39.82
CA CYS A 234 -0.06 12.30 39.47
C CYS A 234 -0.98 13.45 39.01
N LYS A 235 -0.97 14.56 39.75
CA LYS A 235 -1.71 15.79 39.39
C LYS A 235 -0.77 16.97 39.48
N ASP A 236 -0.71 17.78 38.41
CA ASP A 236 0.14 18.98 38.33
C ASP A 236 1.60 18.74 38.76
N ASN A 237 2.21 17.64 38.28
CA ASN A 237 3.57 17.22 38.63
C ASN A 237 3.78 16.88 40.12
N SER A 238 2.73 16.46 40.83
CA SER A 238 2.82 16.02 42.22
C SER A 238 1.89 14.83 42.49
N CYS A 239 2.33 13.89 43.33
CA CYS A 239 1.52 12.75 43.71
C CYS A 239 0.47 13.12 44.76
N VAL A 240 -0.79 12.83 44.46
CA VAL A 240 -1.91 12.90 45.39
C VAL A 240 -2.16 11.49 45.93
N CYS A 241 -1.74 11.25 47.17
CA CYS A 241 -1.77 9.92 47.76
C CYS A 241 -3.18 9.49 48.18
N MET A 242 -3.44 8.19 48.03
CA MET A 242 -4.61 7.53 48.60
C MET A 242 -4.55 7.51 50.13
N ASP A 243 -5.69 7.25 50.77
CA ASP A 243 -5.79 7.15 52.22
C ASP A 243 -4.79 6.13 52.81
N ASN A 244 -4.13 6.51 53.91
CA ASN A 244 -3.07 5.76 54.60
C ASN A 244 -1.74 5.64 53.82
N TYR A 245 -1.55 6.40 52.74
CA TYR A 245 -0.25 6.55 52.08
C TYR A 245 0.23 8.00 52.14
N SER A 246 1.54 8.18 52.17
CA SER A 246 2.20 9.48 52.22
C SER A 246 3.61 9.39 51.66
N GLY A 247 4.33 10.51 51.67
CA GLY A 247 5.62 10.64 50.99
C GLY A 247 5.47 11.42 49.69
N ARG A 248 6.61 11.70 49.05
CA ARG A 248 6.62 12.50 47.81
C ARG A 248 6.00 11.74 46.64
N TYR A 249 6.13 10.41 46.67
CA TYR A 249 5.70 9.47 45.64
C TYR A 249 4.72 8.45 46.22
N CYS A 250 4.06 8.76 47.34
CA CYS A 250 3.13 7.86 48.05
C CYS A 250 3.75 6.51 48.47
N GLU A 251 5.07 6.51 48.72
CA GLU A 251 5.88 5.34 49.02
C GLU A 251 5.78 4.87 50.48
N ILE A 252 5.23 5.69 51.37
CA ILE A 252 5.16 5.42 52.82
C ILE A 252 3.74 5.04 53.20
N LYS A 253 3.55 3.77 53.56
CA LYS A 253 2.32 3.30 54.21
C LYS A 253 2.29 3.78 55.66
N GLN A 254 1.22 4.45 56.05
CA GLN A 254 0.97 4.85 57.43
C GLN A 254 0.35 3.68 58.18
N GLU A 255 0.98 3.25 59.27
CA GLU A 255 0.38 2.34 60.24
C GLU A 255 -0.43 3.19 61.24
N ASN A 256 -1.73 2.90 61.34
CA ASN A 256 -2.59 3.43 62.40
C ASN A 256 -2.27 2.77 63.74
#